data_AF-A0A852IZF6-F1
#
_entry.id   AF-A0A852IZF6-F1
#
_cell.length_a   1.000
_cell.length_b   1.000
_cell.length_c   1.000
_cell.angle_alpha   90.00
_cell.angle_beta   90.00
_cell.angle_gamma   90.00
#
_symmetry.space_group_name_H-M   'P 1'
#
loop_
_entity.id
_entity.type
_entity.pdbx_description
1 polymer ?
#
loop_
_entity_poly.entity_id
_entity_poly.type
_entity_poly.pdbx_seq_one_letter_code
_entity_poly.pdbx_strand_id
1 'polypeptide(L)' 'VGVAAGRREQRVGALRGRSRYSARLRARPDGLSFGGFWSPWSAAGSADTPAGGH' A
#
# COMPACT_ATOMS: atom_id res chain seq x y z
N VAL A 1 -22.26 -2.97 14.20
CA VAL A 1 -20.80 -3.05 14.44
C VAL A 1 -20.10 -2.47 13.22
N GLY A 2 -19.47 -1.30 13.35
CA GLY A 2 -18.79 -0.64 12.24
C GLY A 2 -17.33 -1.06 12.20
N VAL A 3 -16.87 -1.65 11.09
CA VAL A 3 -15.44 -1.77 10.82
C VAL A 3 -14.87 -0.35 10.74
N ALA A 4 -13.97 0.01 11.67
CA ALA A 4 -13.20 1.24 11.55
C ALA A 4 -12.60 1.28 10.14
N ALA A 5 -12.81 2.36 9.39
CA ALA A 5 -12.30 2.45 8.04
C ALA A 5 -10.77 2.32 8.09
N GLY A 6 -10.25 1.16 7.68
CA GLY A 6 -8.81 0.90 7.68
C GLY A 6 -8.04 1.94 6.85
N ARG A 7 -6.71 1.96 7.00
CA ARG A 7 -5.84 2.85 6.24
C ARG A 7 -6.06 2.66 4.73
N ARG A 8 -6.40 3.74 4.03
CA ARG A 8 -6.61 3.75 2.57
C ARG A 8 -5.42 4.27 1.76
N GLU A 9 -4.53 5.02 2.41
CA GLU A 9 -3.34 5.61 1.78
C GLU A 9 -2.10 5.38 2.66
N GLN A 10 -0.97 5.10 2.00
CA GLN A 10 0.34 5.07 2.62
C GLN A 10 1.32 5.83 1.72
N ARG A 11 1.96 6.87 2.28
CA ARG A 11 3.04 7.57 1.60
C ARG A 11 4.33 6.76 1.67
N VAL A 12 5.02 6.67 0.54
CA VAL A 12 6.32 6.00 0.42
C VAL A 12 7.35 7.08 0.09
N GLY A 13 8.33 7.25 0.97
CA GLY A 13 9.41 8.22 0.81
C GLY A 13 10.70 7.59 0.29
N ALA A 14 11.73 8.42 0.12
CA ALA A 14 13.10 8.00 -0.25
C ALA A 14 13.18 7.16 -1.54
N LEU A 15 12.29 7.42 -2.50
CA LEU A 15 12.35 6.78 -3.81
C LEU A 15 13.45 7.42 -4.66
N ARG A 16 14.16 6.60 -5.44
CA ARG A 16 15.12 7.08 -6.44
C ARG A 16 14.35 7.86 -7.50
N GLY A 17 14.79 9.07 -7.83
CA GLY A 17 14.20 9.84 -8.93
C GLY A 17 14.38 9.16 -10.29
N ARG A 18 13.54 9.53 -11.25
CA ARG A 18 13.56 8.99 -12.63
C ARG A 18 13.58 7.46 -12.67
N SER A 19 12.78 6.82 -11.84
CA SER A 19 12.72 5.36 -11.72
C SER A 19 11.27 4.90 -11.69
N ARG A 20 11.00 3.77 -12.35
CA ARG A 20 9.67 3.16 -12.35
C ARG A 20 9.54 2.19 -11.19
N TYR A 21 8.54 2.38 -10.35
CA TYR A 21 8.22 1.51 -9.24
C TYR A 21 6.93 0.75 -9.51
N SER A 22 6.83 -0.47 -8.96
CA SER A 22 5.59 -1.25 -8.93
C SER A 22 5.25 -1.61 -7.48
N ALA A 23 4.01 -1.37 -7.09
CA ALA A 23 3.50 -1.65 -5.75
C ALA A 23 2.21 -2.49 -5.83
N ARG A 24 1.98 -3.29 -4.78
CA ARG A 24 0.77 -4.09 -4.57
C ARG A 24 0.35 -3.96 -3.12
N LEU A 25 -0.95 -4.09 -2.87
CA LEU A 25 -1.54 -4.01 -1.53
C LEU A 25 -2.16 -5.35 -1.15
N ARG A 26 -2.20 -5.65 0.15
CA ARG A 26 -2.95 -6.77 0.75
C ARG A 26 -3.49 -6.34 2.09
N ALA A 27 -4.62 -6.90 2.49
CA ALA A 27 -5.28 -6.61 3.76
C ALA A 27 -5.45 -7.88 4.59
N ARG A 28 -5.53 -7.75 5.90
CA ARG A 28 -5.90 -8.81 6.84
C ARG A 28 -6.85 -8.21 7.87
N PRO A 29 -7.77 -9.00 8.44
CA PRO A 29 -8.47 -8.60 9.65
C PRO A 29 -7.53 -8.05 10.72
N ASP A 30 -8.01 -7.06 11.47
CA ASP A 30 -7.25 -6.31 12.48
C ASP A 30 -6.73 -7.20 13.62
N GLY A 31 -7.23 -8.42 13.74
CA GLY A 31 -6.88 -9.38 14.79
C GLY A 31 -7.48 -9.04 16.14
N LEU A 32 -8.22 -7.93 16.27
CA LEU A 32 -8.88 -7.50 17.50
C LEU A 32 -10.30 -8.05 17.57
N SER A 33 -11.08 -7.89 16.48
CA SER A 33 -12.46 -8.39 16.42
C SER A 33 -12.59 -9.69 15.63
N PHE A 34 -11.71 -9.90 14.65
CA PHE A 34 -11.71 -11.08 13.80
C PHE A 34 -10.27 -11.51 13.49
N GLY A 35 -10.00 -12.81 13.63
CA GLY A 35 -8.77 -13.44 13.15
C GLY A 35 -8.88 -13.80 11.66
N GLY A 36 -7.76 -14.00 10.99
CA GLY A 36 -7.76 -14.47 9.60
C GLY A 36 -6.42 -14.36 8.90
N PHE A 37 -6.39 -14.88 7.69
CA PHE A 37 -5.26 -14.78 6.79
C PHE A 37 -5.28 -13.45 6.03
N TRP A 38 -4.14 -13.11 5.44
CA TRP A 38 -4.08 -12.03 4.50
C TRP A 38 -4.84 -12.36 3.22
N SER A 39 -5.39 -11.33 2.58
CA SER A 39 -5.90 -11.41 1.21
C SER A 39 -4.78 -11.80 0.24
N PRO A 40 -5.14 -12.27 -0.97
CA PRO A 40 -4.25 -12.19 -2.12
C PRO A 40 -3.74 -10.76 -2.32
N TRP A 41 -2.63 -10.63 -3.04
CA TRP A 41 -2.16 -9.33 -3.51
C TRP A 41 -3.14 -8.71 -4.49
N SER A 42 -3.31 -7.39 -4.44
CA SER A 42 -3.98 -6.62 -5.49
C SER A 42 -3.24 -6.75 -6.82
N ALA A 43 -3.91 -6.32 -7.89
CA ALA A 43 -3.21 -5.98 -9.13
C ALA A 43 -2.07 -4.97 -8.85
N ALA A 44 -1.02 -5.03 -9.67
CA ALA A 44 0.10 -4.11 -9.54
C ALA A 44 -0.28 -2.72 -10.06
N GLY A 45 -0.02 -1.70 -9.26
CA GLY A 45 0.06 -0.31 -9.72
C GLY A 45 1.51 0.05 -9.98
N SER A 46 1.80 0.73 -11.09
CA SER A 46 3.14 1.23 -11.40
C SER A 46 3.12 2.74 -11.58
N ALA A 47 4.19 3.40 -11.13
CA ALA A 47 4.36 4.83 -11.28
C ALA A 47 5.83 5.17 -11.50
N ASP A 48 6.06 6.21 -12.29
CA ASP A 48 7.38 6.81 -12.49
C ASP A 48 7.61 7.91 -11.45
N THR A 49 8.79 7.91 -10.85
CA THR A 49 9.17 9.00 -9.95
C THR A 49 9.70 10.19 -10.73
N PRO A 50 9.38 11.42 -10.31
CA PRO A 50 9.97 12.61 -10.91
C PRO A 50 11.50 12.61 -10.71
N ALA A 51 12.20 13.48 -11.45
CA ALA A 51 13.58 13.79 -11.11
C ALA A 51 13.61 14.29 -9.65
N GLY A 52 14.48 13.72 -8.82
CA GLY A 52 14.65 14.21 -7.45
C GLY A 52 15.03 15.68 -7.52
N GLY A 53 14.15 16.56 -7.05
CA GLY A 53 14.45 17.97 -6.91
C GLY A 53 15.40 18.16 -5.74
N HIS A 54 16.43 18.97 -5.97
CA HIS A 54 17.06 19.74 -4.89
C HIS A 54 16.04 20.71 -4.30
#